data_AF-A0A3Q2Z4Z2-F1
#
_entry.id   AF-A0A3Q2Z4Z2-F1
#
_cell.length_a   1.000
_cell.length_b   1.000
_cell.length_c   1.000
_cell.angle_alpha   90.00
_cell.angle_beta   90.00
_cell.angle_gamma   90.00
#
_symmetry.space_group_name_H-M   'P 1'
#
loop_
_entity.id
_entity.type
_entity.pdbx_description
1 polymer ?
#
loop_
_entity_poly.entity_id
_entity_poly.type
_entity_poly.pdbx_seq_one_letter_code
_entity_poly.pdbx_strand_id
1 'polypeptide(L)'
;MSFKHQHALYPMGIAVLTFNHVEFNSLNISFIQVDCKKENSGQYGQQSVVECVIRKSEEVKDLTVSRVVWKKDGLILLEVHNNQPRSMAGYSFAEPSWNNKSLNVSLLIANTAVANHGNYSCMVMTDSGLDNKSTSLRVTAKYGKPSIHTTAANTTPSSQVTLTCRSQGGHPKGQLSWFEAPNGQLVGNVETAAEVMPNGLFSLSSELTLPSGRDASNYTCVVRNARGGKDDEVTGTIPNAGLGQDPKAKNTDLATKVVAPLIVIGSMIVGLLFLVFWKKWCKSKYTVQKVNRITVYFFSTEYWD
;
A
#
# COMPACT_ATOMS: atom_id res chain seq x y z
N MET A 1 -14.48 7.64 -95.57
CA MET A 1 -14.79 6.80 -96.74
C MET A 1 -14.02 5.49 -96.59
N SER A 2 -14.75 4.37 -96.58
CA SER A 2 -14.32 2.97 -96.64
C SER A 2 -13.39 2.39 -95.56
N PHE A 3 -14.01 1.61 -94.67
CA PHE A 3 -13.39 0.50 -93.94
C PHE A 3 -12.99 -0.62 -94.93
N LYS A 4 -11.85 -1.27 -94.68
CA LYS A 4 -11.55 -2.62 -95.18
C LYS A 4 -11.02 -3.45 -94.02
N HIS A 5 -11.83 -4.40 -93.57
CA HIS A 5 -11.41 -5.47 -92.67
C HIS A 5 -10.70 -6.54 -93.50
N GLN A 6 -9.47 -6.88 -93.11
CA GLN A 6 -8.81 -8.11 -93.49
C GLN A 6 -8.23 -8.73 -92.21
N HIS A 7 -8.85 -9.82 -91.77
CA HIS A 7 -8.31 -10.70 -90.75
C HIS A 7 -7.15 -11.49 -91.36
N ALA A 8 -5.94 -11.28 -90.83
CA ALA A 8 -4.80 -12.17 -91.01
C ALA A 8 -4.37 -12.65 -89.63
N LEU A 9 -4.33 -13.98 -89.48
CA LEU A 9 -3.96 -14.71 -88.27
C LEU A 9 -2.44 -14.96 -88.23
N TYR A 10 -1.89 -14.90 -87.00
CA TYR A 10 -0.56 -15.29 -86.49
C TYR A 10 0.63 -14.31 -86.61
N PRO A 11 1.62 -14.32 -85.67
CA PRO A 11 1.75 -15.09 -84.42
C PRO A 11 1.90 -14.21 -83.15
N MET A 12 1.76 -14.85 -81.98
CA MET A 12 2.01 -14.28 -80.64
C MET A 12 3.46 -13.78 -80.50
N GLY A 13 3.68 -12.50 -80.75
CA GLY A 13 4.90 -11.79 -80.34
C GLY A 13 4.72 -11.27 -78.91
N ILE A 14 5.44 -11.84 -77.95
CA ILE A 14 5.54 -11.29 -76.59
C ILE A 14 6.25 -9.94 -76.71
N ALA A 15 5.51 -8.84 -76.52
CA ALA A 15 6.10 -7.54 -76.31
C ALA A 15 6.85 -7.57 -74.97
N VAL A 16 8.17 -7.74 -75.01
CA VAL A 16 9.02 -7.57 -73.83
C VAL A 16 9.05 -6.08 -73.54
N LEU A 17 8.17 -5.63 -72.64
CA LEU A 17 8.29 -4.32 -72.01
C LEU A 17 9.55 -4.35 -71.16
N THR A 18 10.65 -3.80 -71.68
CA THR A 18 11.81 -3.48 -70.86
C THR A 18 11.40 -2.37 -69.91
N PHE A 19 11.07 -2.73 -68.66
CA PHE A 19 11.00 -1.76 -67.59
C PHE A 19 12.40 -1.18 -67.43
N ASN A 20 12.60 0.06 -67.88
CA ASN A 20 13.73 0.84 -67.45
C ASN A 20 13.66 0.89 -65.93
N HIS A 21 14.60 0.20 -65.28
CA HIS A 21 14.76 0.24 -63.84
C HIS A 21 15.18 1.67 -63.52
N VAL A 22 14.20 2.51 -63.14
CA VAL A 22 14.50 3.81 -62.55
C VAL A 22 15.07 3.45 -61.17
N GLU A 23 16.40 3.36 -61.09
CA GLU A 23 17.08 3.44 -59.81
C GLU A 23 16.69 4.79 -59.21
N PHE A 24 15.78 4.75 -58.22
CA PHE A 24 15.68 5.83 -57.27
C PHE A 24 17.03 5.87 -56.56
N ASN A 25 17.92 6.73 -57.04
CA ASN A 25 19.04 7.20 -56.23
C ASN A 25 18.39 7.70 -54.95
N SER A 26 18.61 6.95 -53.86
CA SER A 26 18.23 7.35 -52.53
C SER A 26 18.84 8.72 -52.32
N LEU A 27 18.04 9.78 -52.41
CA LEU A 27 18.41 11.04 -51.81
C LEU A 27 18.72 10.67 -50.36
N ASN A 28 19.95 10.92 -49.90
CA ASN A 28 20.29 10.86 -48.49
C ASN A 28 19.48 11.97 -47.81
N ILE A 29 18.22 11.67 -47.53
CA ILE A 29 17.31 12.55 -46.82
C ILE A 29 17.69 12.34 -45.36
N SER A 30 18.38 13.31 -44.79
CA SER A 30 18.54 13.40 -43.35
C SER A 30 17.15 13.47 -42.71
N PHE A 31 16.90 12.61 -41.73
CA PHE A 31 15.62 12.58 -41.03
C PHE A 31 15.83 12.48 -39.52
N ILE A 32 14.80 12.91 -38.80
CA ILE A 32 14.67 12.70 -37.36
C ILE A 32 13.52 11.72 -37.11
N GLN A 33 13.60 11.00 -36.00
CA GLN A 33 12.57 10.11 -35.52
C GLN A 33 12.37 10.32 -34.03
N VAL A 34 11.11 10.46 -33.60
CA VAL A 34 10.74 10.47 -32.19
C VAL A 34 10.54 9.03 -31.74
N ASP A 35 11.40 8.61 -30.82
CA ASP A 35 11.33 7.29 -30.21
C ASP A 35 10.78 7.40 -28.79
N CYS A 36 9.56 6.91 -28.61
CA CYS A 36 8.88 6.87 -27.33
C CYS A 36 8.74 5.44 -26.86
N LYS A 37 8.89 5.23 -25.56
CA LYS A 37 8.53 3.95 -24.94
C LYS A 37 7.06 3.66 -25.22
N LYS A 38 6.75 2.46 -25.68
CA LYS A 38 5.37 2.08 -26.05
C LYS A 38 4.39 2.24 -24.89
N GLU A 39 4.81 1.85 -23.70
CA GLU A 39 4.00 1.90 -22.47
C GLU A 39 4.88 2.27 -21.28
N ASN A 40 4.52 3.36 -20.60
CA ASN A 40 5.16 3.84 -19.38
C ASN A 40 4.38 3.36 -18.16
N SER A 41 5.02 3.34 -17.00
CA SER A 41 4.38 3.01 -15.73
C SER A 41 4.65 4.10 -14.70
N GLY A 42 3.60 4.52 -14.00
CA GLY A 42 3.65 5.56 -12.98
C GLY A 42 2.97 5.09 -11.69
N GLN A 43 3.51 5.53 -10.55
CA GLN A 43 2.93 5.24 -9.24
C GLN A 43 2.13 6.46 -8.77
N TYR A 44 0.91 6.22 -8.28
CA TYR A 44 0.05 7.28 -7.75
C TYR A 44 0.77 8.06 -6.64
N GLY A 45 0.68 9.39 -6.67
CA GLY A 45 1.32 10.27 -5.70
C GLY A 45 2.82 10.53 -5.94
N GLN A 46 3.43 9.82 -6.88
CA GLN A 46 4.87 9.92 -7.19
C GLN A 46 5.10 10.66 -8.50
N GLN A 47 6.35 11.06 -8.74
CA GLN A 47 6.77 11.59 -10.03
C GLN A 47 6.82 10.47 -11.08
N SER A 48 6.32 10.76 -12.28
CA SER A 48 6.40 9.84 -13.43
C SER A 48 7.03 10.53 -14.63
N VAL A 49 7.73 9.75 -15.45
CA VAL A 49 8.30 10.20 -16.73
C VAL A 49 7.62 9.43 -17.85
N VAL A 50 7.10 10.15 -18.85
CA VAL A 50 6.64 9.58 -20.11
C VAL A 50 7.79 9.72 -21.11
N GLU A 51 8.48 8.60 -21.34
CA GLU A 51 9.76 8.57 -22.03
C GLU A 51 9.62 8.78 -23.55
N CYS A 52 10.26 9.83 -24.07
CA CYS A 52 10.43 10.10 -25.49
C CYS A 52 11.76 10.81 -25.76
N VAL A 53 12.50 10.32 -26.76
CA VAL A 53 13.79 10.87 -27.20
C VAL A 53 13.83 11.05 -28.70
N ILE A 54 14.56 12.05 -29.17
CA ILE A 54 14.79 12.31 -30.59
C ILE A 54 16.00 11.47 -31.04
N ARG A 55 15.79 10.63 -32.05
CA ARG A 55 16.84 9.96 -32.82
C ARG A 55 17.06 10.71 -34.13
N LYS A 56 18.30 10.79 -34.58
CA LYS A 56 18.70 11.49 -35.82
C LYS A 56 19.69 10.63 -36.61
N SER A 57 19.66 10.74 -37.94
CA SER A 57 20.63 10.09 -38.82
C SER A 57 22.06 10.64 -38.60
N GLU A 58 23.08 9.86 -38.93
CA GLU A 58 24.50 10.22 -38.74
C GLU A 58 24.91 11.51 -39.46
N GLU A 59 24.22 11.83 -40.56
CA GLU A 59 24.44 13.05 -41.35
C GLU A 59 24.06 14.34 -40.60
N VAL A 60 23.23 14.23 -39.56
CA VAL A 60 22.75 15.38 -38.76
C VAL A 60 23.68 15.63 -37.58
N LYS A 61 24.70 16.48 -37.79
CA LYS A 61 25.65 16.87 -36.72
C LYS A 61 25.01 17.79 -35.69
N ASP A 62 24.45 18.91 -36.14
CA ASP A 62 23.81 19.90 -35.28
C ASP A 62 22.30 19.89 -35.53
N LEU A 63 21.53 19.49 -34.52
CA LEU A 63 20.07 19.47 -34.58
C LEU A 63 19.53 20.63 -33.75
N THR A 64 18.49 21.31 -34.24
CA THR A 64 17.79 22.36 -33.49
C THR A 64 16.30 22.05 -33.40
N VAL A 65 15.81 21.88 -32.18
CA VAL A 65 14.40 21.67 -31.89
C VAL A 65 13.68 23.03 -31.88
N SER A 66 12.74 23.20 -32.80
CA SER A 66 11.97 24.45 -32.93
C SER A 66 10.61 24.38 -32.22
N ARG A 67 10.03 23.17 -32.08
CA ARG A 67 8.75 22.96 -31.39
C ARG A 67 8.68 21.57 -30.77
N VAL A 68 8.20 21.50 -29.54
CA VAL A 68 7.76 20.24 -28.89
C VAL A 68 6.34 20.44 -28.43
N VAL A 69 5.47 19.47 -28.69
CA VAL A 69 4.07 19.48 -28.21
C VAL A 69 3.72 18.13 -27.62
N TRP A 70 3.40 18.13 -26.33
CA TRP A 70 2.79 17.00 -25.64
C TRP A 70 1.29 17.19 -25.51
N LYS A 71 0.53 16.19 -25.93
CA LYS A 71 -0.93 16.17 -25.78
C LYS A 71 -1.42 14.91 -25.09
N LYS A 72 -2.53 15.05 -24.37
CA LYS A 72 -3.35 13.94 -23.84
C LYS A 72 -4.81 14.28 -24.09
N ASP A 73 -5.55 13.37 -24.73
CA ASP A 73 -6.99 13.52 -24.98
C ASP A 73 -7.35 14.87 -25.66
N GLY A 74 -6.48 15.35 -26.57
CA GLY A 74 -6.61 16.63 -27.27
C GLY A 74 -6.12 17.87 -26.49
N LEU A 75 -5.89 17.76 -25.18
CA LEU A 75 -5.36 18.83 -24.34
C LEU A 75 -3.84 18.94 -24.49
N ILE A 76 -3.34 20.17 -24.70
CA ILE A 76 -1.91 20.47 -24.74
C ILE A 76 -1.40 20.59 -23.30
N LEU A 77 -0.52 19.66 -22.91
CA LEU A 77 0.06 19.60 -21.56
C LEU A 77 1.34 20.43 -21.46
N LEU A 78 2.16 20.36 -22.52
CA LEU A 78 3.42 21.08 -22.64
C LEU A 78 3.63 21.45 -24.12
N GLU A 79 4.00 22.70 -24.36
CA GLU A 79 4.36 23.20 -25.68
C GLU A 79 5.55 24.15 -25.60
N VAL A 80 6.46 24.04 -26.55
CA VAL A 80 7.52 25.05 -26.77
C VAL A 80 7.16 25.84 -28.00
N HIS A 81 6.95 27.14 -27.85
CA HIS A 81 6.70 28.06 -28.96
C HIS A 81 7.63 29.27 -28.82
N ASN A 82 8.37 29.64 -29.88
CA ASN A 82 9.32 30.76 -29.89
C ASN A 82 10.34 30.70 -28.74
N ASN A 83 10.94 29.52 -28.50
CA ASN A 83 11.88 29.26 -27.38
C ASN A 83 11.29 29.46 -25.97
N GLN A 84 9.98 29.62 -25.83
CA GLN A 84 9.34 29.78 -24.53
C GLN A 84 8.52 28.52 -24.22
N PRO A 85 8.90 27.75 -23.18
CA PRO A 85 8.11 26.59 -22.75
C PRO A 85 6.86 27.07 -22.02
N ARG A 86 5.70 26.59 -22.45
CA ARG A 86 4.42 26.74 -21.78
C ARG A 86 3.94 25.36 -21.37
N SER A 87 3.71 25.17 -20.07
CA SER A 87 3.16 23.92 -19.56
C SER A 87 1.99 24.15 -18.62
N MET A 88 1.08 23.18 -18.58
CA MET A 88 0.08 23.07 -17.54
C MET A 88 0.74 22.76 -16.20
N ALA A 89 0.10 23.18 -15.11
CA ALA A 89 0.59 22.89 -13.76
C ALA A 89 0.77 21.38 -13.56
N GLY A 90 1.92 20.99 -12.99
CA GLY A 90 2.29 19.58 -12.77
C GLY A 90 3.00 18.91 -13.95
N TYR A 91 3.15 19.59 -15.09
CA TYR A 91 3.86 19.08 -16.27
C TYR A 91 5.10 19.92 -16.59
N SER A 92 6.20 19.26 -16.94
CA SER A 92 7.44 19.91 -17.40
C SER A 92 8.25 18.95 -18.28
N PHE A 93 9.39 19.40 -18.80
CA PHE A 93 10.38 18.46 -19.32
C PHE A 93 10.99 17.65 -18.19
N ALA A 94 11.30 16.37 -18.46
CA ALA A 94 12.05 15.53 -17.52
C ALA A 94 13.53 15.91 -17.47
N GLU A 95 14.04 16.53 -18.53
CA GLU A 95 15.37 17.16 -18.57
C GLU A 95 15.31 18.53 -17.85
N PRO A 96 15.98 18.74 -16.70
CA PRO A 96 15.84 19.97 -15.91
C PRO A 96 16.33 21.23 -16.62
N SER A 97 17.37 21.08 -17.45
CA SER A 97 18.01 22.16 -18.20
C SER A 97 17.69 22.06 -19.70
N TRP A 98 16.47 21.63 -20.02
CA TRP A 98 16.04 21.44 -21.40
C TRP A 98 16.20 22.72 -22.22
N ASN A 99 16.80 22.59 -23.40
CA ASN A 99 16.94 23.66 -24.38
C ASN A 99 16.73 23.12 -25.80
N ASN A 100 16.83 23.99 -26.81
CA ASN A 100 16.59 23.62 -28.21
C ASN A 100 17.63 22.67 -28.83
N LYS A 101 18.70 22.29 -28.11
CA LYS A 101 19.66 21.26 -28.50
C LYS A 101 19.44 19.93 -27.76
N SER A 102 18.52 19.89 -26.80
CA SER A 102 18.21 18.69 -26.01
C SER A 102 17.49 17.64 -26.87
N LEU A 103 18.03 16.42 -26.89
CA LEU A 103 17.40 15.26 -27.55
C LEU A 103 16.39 14.54 -26.66
N ASN A 104 16.48 14.71 -25.35
CA ASN A 104 15.50 14.19 -24.41
C ASN A 104 14.30 15.15 -24.35
N VAL A 105 13.16 14.70 -24.84
CA VAL A 105 11.90 15.46 -24.86
C VAL A 105 10.83 14.81 -23.98
N SER A 106 11.26 13.95 -23.06
CA SER A 106 10.36 13.22 -22.17
C SER A 106 9.55 14.16 -21.28
N LEU A 107 8.28 13.81 -21.07
CA LEU A 107 7.36 14.58 -20.24
C LEU A 107 7.48 14.15 -18.78
N LEU A 108 7.68 15.11 -17.89
CA LEU A 108 7.60 14.92 -16.45
C LEU A 108 6.18 15.19 -15.96
N ILE A 109 5.68 14.30 -15.11
CA ILE A 109 4.45 14.49 -14.34
C ILE A 109 4.86 14.52 -12.87
N ALA A 110 4.76 15.69 -12.23
CA ALA A 110 5.29 15.92 -10.89
C ALA A 110 4.56 15.10 -9.81
N ASN A 111 3.23 14.97 -9.94
CA ASN A 111 2.39 14.21 -9.02
C ASN A 111 1.38 13.38 -9.83
N THR A 112 1.66 12.08 -9.95
CA THR A 112 0.87 11.18 -10.78
C THR A 112 -0.48 10.87 -10.13
N ALA A 113 -1.56 11.19 -10.84
CA ALA A 113 -2.93 10.86 -10.46
C ALA A 113 -3.54 9.82 -11.40
N VAL A 114 -4.65 9.19 -10.98
CA VAL A 114 -5.39 8.22 -11.82
C VAL A 114 -5.82 8.85 -13.16
N ALA A 115 -6.18 10.15 -13.16
CA ALA A 115 -6.54 10.88 -14.38
C ALA A 115 -5.40 11.01 -15.41
N ASN A 116 -4.14 10.80 -14.98
CA ASN A 116 -3.00 10.77 -15.91
C ASN A 116 -2.89 9.44 -16.66
N HIS A 117 -3.64 8.41 -16.26
CA HIS A 117 -3.74 7.18 -17.04
C HIS A 117 -4.24 7.45 -18.46
N GLY A 118 -3.66 6.78 -19.45
CA GLY A 118 -4.13 6.82 -20.83
C GLY A 118 -3.04 7.09 -21.86
N ASN A 119 -3.46 7.56 -23.03
CA ASN A 119 -2.61 7.73 -24.21
C ASN A 119 -2.15 9.18 -24.36
N TYR A 120 -0.91 9.34 -24.79
CA TYR A 120 -0.25 10.61 -25.02
C TYR A 120 0.32 10.65 -26.43
N SER A 121 0.47 11.84 -26.98
CA SER A 121 1.21 12.07 -28.24
C SER A 121 2.30 13.11 -28.02
N CYS A 122 3.49 12.82 -28.54
CA CYS A 122 4.63 13.72 -28.58
C CYS A 122 4.94 14.07 -30.04
N MET A 123 4.75 15.34 -30.39
CA MET A 123 5.11 15.87 -31.70
C MET A 123 6.34 16.76 -31.56
N VAL A 124 7.35 16.53 -32.40
CA VAL A 124 8.61 17.29 -32.39
C VAL A 124 8.90 17.80 -33.78
N MET A 125 9.14 19.11 -33.89
CA MET A 125 9.60 19.78 -35.10
C MET A 125 11.04 20.26 -34.89
N THR A 126 11.88 19.99 -35.88
CA THR A 126 13.29 20.37 -35.90
C THR A 126 13.66 21.00 -37.24
N ASP A 127 14.88 21.51 -37.35
CA ASP A 127 15.49 21.95 -38.63
C ASP A 127 15.74 20.80 -39.63
N SER A 128 15.65 19.54 -39.19
CA SER A 128 15.88 18.35 -40.02
C SER A 128 14.63 17.47 -40.19
N GLY A 129 13.45 17.95 -39.80
CA GLY A 129 12.19 17.23 -40.02
C GLY A 129 11.20 17.34 -38.85
N LEU A 130 10.05 16.69 -39.06
CA LEU A 130 8.93 16.60 -38.13
C LEU A 130 8.58 15.12 -37.91
N ASP A 131 8.40 14.72 -36.67
CA ASP A 131 7.83 13.41 -36.36
C ASP A 131 6.87 13.49 -35.16
N ASN A 132 5.94 12.54 -35.10
CA ASN A 132 4.92 12.44 -34.07
C ASN A 132 4.74 10.99 -33.63
N LYS A 133 4.84 10.75 -32.32
CA LYS A 133 4.75 9.42 -31.73
C LYS A 133 3.70 9.37 -30.63
N SER A 134 2.96 8.26 -30.61
CA SER A 134 2.01 7.94 -29.55
C SER A 134 2.65 7.01 -28.51
N THR A 135 2.27 7.19 -27.26
CA THR A 135 2.69 6.39 -26.10
C THR A 135 1.56 6.31 -25.08
N SER A 136 1.68 5.45 -24.06
CA SER A 136 0.72 5.36 -22.97
C SER A 136 1.39 5.43 -21.60
N LEU A 137 0.61 5.80 -20.59
CA LEU A 137 0.99 5.73 -19.17
C LEU A 137 0.00 4.85 -18.43
N ARG A 138 0.49 3.75 -17.83
CA ARG A 138 -0.22 2.95 -16.84
C ARG A 138 0.02 3.52 -15.44
N VAL A 139 -1.05 3.79 -14.70
CA VAL A 139 -0.96 4.26 -13.32
C VAL A 139 -1.30 3.10 -12.39
N THR A 140 -0.53 2.94 -11.33
CA THR A 140 -0.78 1.93 -10.30
C THR A 140 -0.73 2.56 -8.91
N ALA A 141 -1.57 2.08 -8.00
CA ALA A 141 -1.56 2.42 -6.59
C ALA A 141 -1.70 1.14 -5.77
N LYS A 142 -0.87 0.99 -4.73
CA LYS A 142 -0.93 -0.14 -3.82
C LYS A 142 -2.14 0.00 -2.90
N TYR A 143 -2.88 -1.08 -2.68
CA TYR A 143 -3.92 -1.12 -1.65
C TYR A 143 -3.33 -0.95 -0.25
N GLY A 144 -4.03 -0.19 0.59
CA GLY A 144 -3.70 -0.06 2.00
C GLY A 144 -3.97 -1.34 2.79
N LYS A 145 -3.41 -1.42 4.01
CA LYS A 145 -3.62 -2.54 4.91
C LYS A 145 -5.13 -2.80 5.14
N PRO A 146 -5.63 -4.02 4.92
CA PRO A 146 -7.03 -4.32 5.11
C PRO A 146 -7.44 -4.25 6.60
N SER A 147 -8.72 -4.00 6.85
CA SER A 147 -9.35 -4.06 8.16
C SER A 147 -10.49 -5.09 8.18
N ILE A 148 -10.65 -5.82 9.29
CA ILE A 148 -11.76 -6.75 9.50
C ILE A 148 -12.69 -6.17 10.58
N HIS A 149 -13.98 -6.13 10.27
CA HIS A 149 -15.04 -5.77 11.21
C HIS A 149 -16.02 -6.94 11.36
N THR A 150 -16.48 -7.18 12.59
CA THR A 150 -17.42 -8.27 12.89
C THR A 150 -18.79 -7.68 13.22
N THR A 151 -19.82 -8.15 12.52
CA THR A 151 -21.22 -7.81 12.82
C THR A 151 -21.95 -9.10 13.20
N ALA A 152 -22.49 -9.13 14.42
CA ALA A 152 -23.31 -10.25 14.89
C ALA A 152 -24.79 -9.97 14.58
N ALA A 153 -25.48 -10.92 13.94
CA ALA A 153 -26.93 -10.87 13.84
C ALA A 153 -27.52 -11.21 15.21
N ASN A 154 -27.83 -10.19 16.02
CA ASN A 154 -28.48 -10.39 17.31
C ASN A 154 -29.90 -10.96 17.12
N THR A 155 -30.29 -11.86 18.03
CA THR A 155 -31.67 -12.25 18.44
C THR A 155 -32.40 -13.48 17.87
N THR A 156 -31.80 -14.37 17.07
CA THR A 156 -32.45 -15.68 16.80
C THR A 156 -31.54 -16.88 17.11
N PRO A 157 -32.13 -18.07 17.40
CA PRO A 157 -31.38 -19.33 17.59
C PRO A 157 -30.56 -19.78 16.36
N SER A 158 -30.69 -19.08 15.24
CA SER A 158 -29.95 -19.27 13.99
C SER A 158 -28.91 -18.17 13.78
N SER A 159 -28.25 -17.71 14.86
CA SER A 159 -27.33 -16.57 14.79
C SER A 159 -26.25 -16.82 13.73
N GLN A 160 -25.95 -15.81 12.92
CA GLN A 160 -24.84 -15.80 11.97
C GLN A 160 -23.90 -14.65 12.35
N VAL A 161 -22.60 -14.86 12.10
CA VAL A 161 -21.57 -13.83 12.26
C VAL A 161 -21.09 -13.44 10.87
N THR A 162 -21.14 -12.16 10.55
CA THR A 162 -20.61 -11.64 9.28
C THR A 162 -19.31 -10.88 9.56
N LEU A 163 -18.25 -11.30 8.87
CA LEU A 163 -16.99 -10.58 8.81
C LEU A 163 -16.93 -9.72 7.57
N THR A 164 -16.69 -8.43 7.73
CA THR A 164 -16.50 -7.49 6.64
C THR A 164 -15.04 -7.08 6.57
N CYS A 165 -14.38 -7.39 5.46
CA CYS A 165 -13.03 -6.93 5.17
C CYS A 165 -13.06 -5.74 4.22
N ARG A 166 -12.30 -4.69 4.53
CA ARG A 166 -12.19 -3.49 3.68
C ARG A 166 -10.73 -3.12 3.43
N SER A 167 -10.42 -2.69 2.22
CA SER A 167 -9.11 -2.12 1.86
C SER A 167 -9.29 -1.04 0.80
N GLN A 168 -8.54 0.05 0.88
CA GLN A 168 -8.75 1.23 0.05
C GLN A 168 -7.44 1.75 -0.57
N GLY A 169 -7.56 2.65 -1.53
CA GLY A 169 -6.43 3.38 -2.10
C GLY A 169 -5.69 2.67 -3.22
N GLY A 170 -6.16 1.50 -3.67
CA GLY A 170 -5.52 0.76 -4.74
C GLY A 170 -6.05 1.10 -6.13
N HIS A 171 -5.22 0.89 -7.15
CA HIS A 171 -5.58 1.05 -8.55
C HIS A 171 -4.62 0.24 -9.44
N PRO A 172 -5.09 -0.45 -10.50
CA PRO A 172 -6.49 -0.69 -10.89
C PRO A 172 -7.26 -1.59 -9.91
N LYS A 173 -8.53 -1.92 -10.21
CA LYS A 173 -9.39 -2.77 -9.38
C LYS A 173 -8.70 -4.10 -9.02
N GLY A 174 -8.46 -4.30 -7.73
CA GLY A 174 -7.97 -5.53 -7.12
C GLY A 174 -9.08 -6.44 -6.60
N GLN A 175 -8.70 -7.38 -5.74
CA GLN A 175 -9.58 -8.41 -5.18
C GLN A 175 -9.27 -8.65 -3.71
N LEU A 176 -10.29 -9.01 -2.93
CA LEU A 176 -10.15 -9.51 -1.56
C LEU A 176 -10.36 -11.02 -1.54
N SER A 177 -9.66 -11.71 -0.65
CA SER A 177 -9.81 -13.15 -0.47
C SER A 177 -9.70 -13.52 1.00
N TRP A 178 -10.50 -14.50 1.41
CA TRP A 178 -10.54 -14.98 2.79
C TRP A 178 -9.91 -16.35 2.91
N PHE A 179 -9.12 -16.53 3.96
CA PHE A 179 -8.46 -17.79 4.29
C PHE A 179 -8.74 -18.15 5.74
N GLU A 180 -9.17 -19.38 5.99
CA GLU A 180 -9.33 -19.93 7.33
C GLU A 180 -8.00 -20.56 7.78
N ALA A 181 -7.57 -20.28 9.01
CA ALA A 181 -6.40 -20.92 9.61
C ALA A 181 -6.81 -22.18 10.39
N PRO A 182 -5.94 -23.20 10.53
CA PRO A 182 -4.53 -23.25 10.13
C PRO A 182 -4.28 -23.78 8.70
N ASN A 183 -5.32 -24.34 8.07
CA ASN A 183 -5.26 -25.02 6.78
C ASN A 183 -5.09 -24.07 5.57
N GLY A 184 -5.25 -22.75 5.75
CA GLY A 184 -5.10 -21.77 4.67
C GLY A 184 -6.11 -22.00 3.54
N GLN A 185 -7.25 -22.61 3.85
CA GLN A 185 -8.24 -22.94 2.85
C GLN A 185 -8.96 -21.66 2.43
N LEU A 186 -9.02 -21.42 1.12
CA LEU A 186 -9.83 -20.34 0.58
C LEU A 186 -11.29 -20.57 0.97
N VAL A 187 -11.88 -19.59 1.65
CA VAL A 187 -13.29 -19.64 2.01
C VAL A 187 -14.10 -19.25 0.77
N GLY A 188 -14.99 -20.14 0.32
CA GLY A 188 -15.65 -20.04 -1.00
C GLY A 188 -16.63 -18.87 -1.15
N ASN A 189 -16.91 -18.50 -2.41
CA ASN A 189 -17.92 -17.53 -2.87
C ASN A 189 -18.00 -16.21 -2.09
N VAL A 190 -16.85 -15.58 -1.81
CA VAL A 190 -16.84 -14.23 -1.26
C VAL A 190 -16.69 -13.21 -2.38
N GLU A 191 -17.78 -12.51 -2.70
CA GLU A 191 -17.75 -11.46 -3.71
C GLU A 191 -16.94 -10.25 -3.19
N THR A 192 -16.13 -9.65 -4.05
CA THR A 192 -15.46 -8.38 -3.77
C THR A 192 -16.28 -7.25 -4.40
N ALA A 193 -16.96 -6.47 -3.56
CA ALA A 193 -17.51 -5.19 -3.94
C ALA A 193 -16.37 -4.18 -4.13
N ALA A 194 -16.49 -3.33 -5.15
CA ALA A 194 -15.50 -2.29 -5.45
C ALA A 194 -16.20 -0.97 -5.77
N GLU A 195 -15.84 0.07 -5.03
CA GLU A 195 -16.32 1.44 -5.22
C GLU A 195 -15.17 2.32 -5.74
N VAL A 196 -15.47 3.23 -6.67
CA VAL A 196 -14.50 4.22 -7.16
C VAL A 196 -14.62 5.47 -6.29
N MET A 197 -13.52 5.81 -5.60
CA MET A 197 -13.41 7.03 -4.79
C MET A 197 -13.25 8.27 -5.67
N PRO A 198 -13.49 9.49 -5.14
CA PRO A 198 -13.38 10.74 -5.92
C PRO A 198 -12.02 10.98 -6.61
N ASN A 199 -10.94 10.42 -6.07
CA ASN A 199 -9.59 10.49 -6.64
C ASN A 199 -9.31 9.41 -7.71
N GLY A 200 -10.30 8.59 -8.06
CA GLY A 200 -10.20 7.49 -9.02
C GLY A 200 -9.58 6.20 -8.46
N LEU A 201 -9.19 6.17 -7.18
CA LEU A 201 -8.74 4.95 -6.51
C LEU A 201 -9.93 4.07 -6.12
N PHE A 202 -9.67 2.80 -5.86
CA PHE A 202 -10.70 1.83 -5.49
C PHE A 202 -10.75 1.60 -3.98
N SER A 203 -11.98 1.49 -3.46
CA SER A 203 -12.32 0.96 -2.14
C SER A 203 -12.94 -0.42 -2.33
N LEU A 204 -12.27 -1.46 -1.82
CA LEU A 204 -12.73 -2.84 -1.86
C LEU A 204 -13.41 -3.22 -0.54
N SER A 205 -14.50 -3.97 -0.62
CA SER A 205 -15.19 -4.56 0.52
C SER A 205 -15.60 -6.00 0.20
N SER A 206 -15.50 -6.89 1.17
CA SER A 206 -15.87 -8.30 1.01
C SER A 206 -16.43 -8.84 2.32
N GLU A 207 -17.55 -9.57 2.25
CA GLU A 207 -18.29 -10.03 3.42
C GLU A 207 -18.33 -11.55 3.48
N LEU A 208 -17.85 -12.10 4.59
CA LEU A 208 -17.86 -13.54 4.88
C LEU A 208 -18.86 -13.84 6.00
N THR A 209 -19.96 -14.52 5.67
CA THR A 209 -20.97 -14.95 6.65
C THR A 209 -20.69 -16.37 7.13
N LEU A 210 -20.65 -16.55 8.45
CA LEU A 210 -20.31 -17.80 9.11
C LEU A 210 -21.46 -18.24 10.05
N PRO A 211 -21.73 -19.56 10.17
CA PRO A 211 -22.64 -20.08 11.17
C PRO A 211 -22.14 -19.78 12.59
N SER A 212 -23.03 -19.45 13.52
CA SER A 212 -22.66 -19.37 14.94
C SER A 212 -22.40 -20.74 15.54
N GLY A 213 -21.57 -20.78 16.59
CA GLY A 213 -21.18 -22.02 17.27
C GLY A 213 -19.98 -22.75 16.67
N ARG A 214 -19.30 -22.15 15.67
CA ARG A 214 -17.95 -22.59 15.30
C ARG A 214 -16.96 -22.23 16.41
N ASP A 215 -16.01 -23.12 16.67
CA ASP A 215 -14.88 -22.83 17.54
C ASP A 215 -14.14 -21.57 17.11
N ALA A 216 -13.54 -20.87 18.08
CA ALA A 216 -12.75 -19.66 17.83
C ALA A 216 -11.69 -19.95 16.76
N SER A 217 -11.91 -19.39 15.57
CA SER A 217 -11.06 -19.60 14.40
C SER A 217 -10.49 -18.26 13.93
N ASN A 218 -9.29 -18.32 13.37
CA ASN A 218 -8.63 -17.15 12.81
C ASN A 218 -8.93 -17.08 11.32
N TYR A 219 -9.37 -15.91 10.85
CA TYR A 219 -9.62 -15.64 9.45
C TYR A 219 -8.66 -14.56 8.96
N THR A 220 -8.00 -14.85 7.85
CA THR A 220 -7.09 -13.93 7.19
C THR A 220 -7.75 -13.36 5.94
N CYS A 221 -7.88 -12.05 5.88
CA CYS A 221 -8.26 -11.34 4.67
C CYS A 221 -7.01 -10.85 3.95
N VAL A 222 -6.85 -11.23 2.68
CA VAL A 222 -5.73 -10.83 1.82
C VAL A 222 -6.24 -9.90 0.73
N VAL A 223 -5.58 -8.76 0.55
CA VAL A 223 -5.82 -7.87 -0.58
C VAL A 223 -4.79 -8.11 -1.69
N ARG A 224 -5.30 -8.34 -2.91
CA ARG A 224 -4.49 -8.51 -4.11
C ARG A 224 -4.74 -7.40 -5.10
N ASN A 225 -3.69 -6.91 -5.73
CA ASN A 225 -3.79 -5.94 -6.82
C ASN A 225 -4.33 -6.59 -8.11
N ALA A 226 -4.57 -5.78 -9.14
CA ALA A 226 -5.12 -6.22 -10.42
C ALA A 226 -4.26 -7.24 -11.18
N ARG A 227 -2.97 -7.41 -10.82
CA ARG A 227 -2.08 -8.42 -11.40
C ARG A 227 -2.05 -9.71 -10.58
N GLY A 228 -2.86 -9.82 -9.53
CA GLY A 228 -2.88 -10.95 -8.60
C GLY A 228 -1.78 -10.93 -7.54
N GLY A 229 -0.93 -9.90 -7.53
CA GLY A 229 0.09 -9.74 -6.49
C GLY A 229 -0.54 -9.39 -5.14
N LYS A 230 -0.05 -9.99 -4.06
CA LYS A 230 -0.47 -9.67 -2.70
C LYS A 230 0.08 -8.30 -2.30
N ASP A 231 -0.81 -7.37 -1.98
CA ASP A 231 -0.43 -6.05 -1.49
C ASP A 231 -0.28 -6.07 0.04
N ASP A 232 -1.23 -6.68 0.75
CA ASP A 232 -1.24 -6.74 2.22
C ASP A 232 -2.24 -7.82 2.71
N GLU A 233 -2.26 -8.07 4.02
CA GLU A 233 -3.22 -8.95 4.68
C GLU A 233 -3.48 -8.56 6.15
N VAL A 234 -4.57 -9.07 6.70
CA VAL A 234 -4.89 -8.94 8.12
C VAL A 234 -5.57 -10.21 8.62
N THR A 235 -5.22 -10.62 9.84
CA THR A 235 -5.84 -11.78 10.51
C THR A 235 -6.66 -11.29 11.70
N GLY A 236 -7.90 -11.76 11.79
CA GLY A 236 -8.82 -11.50 12.91
C GLY A 236 -9.29 -12.79 13.57
N THR A 237 -9.47 -12.76 14.88
CA THR A 237 -10.06 -13.86 15.66
C THR A 237 -11.53 -13.60 15.88
N ILE A 238 -12.40 -14.57 15.57
CA ILE A 238 -13.83 -14.47 15.91
C ILE A 238 -14.05 -14.98 17.33
N PRO A 239 -14.57 -14.17 18.26
CA PRO A 239 -14.99 -14.65 19.56
C PRO A 239 -16.12 -15.67 19.38
N ASN A 240 -16.07 -16.75 20.15
CA ASN A 240 -17.12 -17.76 20.14
C ASN A 240 -18.46 -17.07 20.44
N ALA A 241 -19.42 -17.11 19.51
CA ALA A 241 -20.75 -16.49 19.65
C ALA A 241 -21.67 -17.29 20.59
N GLY A 242 -21.09 -17.88 21.63
CA GLY A 242 -21.71 -18.72 22.63
C GLY A 242 -21.11 -18.37 23.98
N LEU A 243 -21.66 -17.31 24.58
CA LEU A 243 -21.80 -17.02 26.01
C LEU A 243 -22.07 -15.52 26.09
N GLY A 244 -23.30 -15.14 26.45
CA GLY A 244 -23.62 -13.76 26.75
C GLY A 244 -22.69 -13.26 27.85
N GLN A 245 -21.71 -12.42 27.48
CA GLN A 245 -21.10 -11.51 28.42
C GLN A 245 -22.00 -10.28 28.48
N ASP A 246 -22.89 -10.32 29.47
CA ASP A 246 -23.48 -9.15 30.10
C ASP A 246 -22.36 -8.11 30.34
N PRO A 247 -22.45 -6.86 29.83
CA PRO A 247 -21.50 -5.82 30.15
C PRO A 247 -21.76 -5.32 31.58
N LYS A 248 -21.51 -6.17 32.57
CA LYS A 248 -21.52 -5.80 33.98
C LYS A 248 -20.11 -5.92 34.57
N ALA A 249 -19.58 -4.73 34.88
CA ALA A 249 -18.54 -4.44 35.84
C ALA A 249 -17.10 -4.93 35.53
N LYS A 250 -16.36 -4.13 34.74
CA LYS A 250 -14.93 -3.92 35.04
C LYS A 250 -14.80 -2.71 35.97
N ASN A 251 -14.89 -2.95 37.27
CA ASN A 251 -14.44 -2.02 38.32
C ASN A 251 -14.11 -2.83 39.58
N THR A 252 -13.10 -3.70 39.50
CA THR A 252 -12.52 -4.35 40.68
C THR A 252 -11.10 -4.82 40.38
N ASP A 253 -10.21 -3.90 40.01
CA ASP A 253 -8.77 -4.14 40.11
C ASP A 253 -8.02 -2.89 40.56
N LEU A 254 -8.30 -2.50 41.80
CA LEU A 254 -7.44 -1.57 42.55
C LEU A 254 -7.40 -1.88 44.05
N ALA A 255 -8.40 -2.59 44.58
CA ALA A 255 -8.47 -2.93 46.00
C ALA A 255 -7.47 -4.03 46.43
N THR A 256 -6.99 -4.88 45.52
CA THR A 256 -6.14 -6.03 45.91
C THR A 256 -4.65 -5.67 46.05
N LYS A 257 -4.16 -4.63 45.36
CA LYS A 257 -2.73 -4.27 45.37
C LYS A 257 -2.30 -3.32 46.50
N VAL A 258 -3.24 -2.65 47.18
CA VAL A 258 -2.94 -1.67 48.25
C VAL A 258 -3.18 -2.22 49.66
N VAL A 259 -4.05 -3.23 49.80
CA VAL A 259 -4.43 -3.76 51.13
C VAL A 259 -3.33 -4.66 51.73
N ALA A 260 -2.64 -5.46 50.90
CA ALA A 260 -1.62 -6.38 51.41
C ALA A 260 -0.41 -5.67 52.08
N PRO A 261 0.16 -4.57 51.55
CA PRO A 261 1.25 -3.86 52.22
C PRO A 261 0.83 -3.15 53.52
N LEU A 262 -0.40 -2.61 53.59
CA LEU A 262 -0.86 -1.83 54.75
C LEU A 262 -1.14 -2.70 55.98
N ILE A 263 -1.65 -3.92 55.79
CA ILE A 263 -1.89 -4.87 56.90
C ILE A 263 -0.56 -5.32 57.53
N VAL A 264 0.48 -5.53 56.72
CA VAL A 264 1.81 -5.95 57.20
C VAL A 264 2.50 -4.82 57.98
N ILE A 265 2.45 -3.58 57.48
CA ILE A 265 3.03 -2.43 58.17
C ILE A 265 2.29 -2.16 59.50
N GLY A 266 0.95 -2.28 59.49
CA GLY A 266 0.13 -2.17 60.70
C GLY A 266 0.48 -3.21 61.77
N SER A 267 0.68 -4.48 61.39
CA SER A 267 1.01 -5.54 62.35
C SER A 267 2.43 -5.39 62.93
N MET A 268 3.40 -4.92 62.13
CA MET A 268 4.75 -4.64 62.63
C MET A 268 4.78 -3.53 63.67
N ILE A 269 3.99 -2.46 63.46
CA ILE A 269 3.90 -1.35 64.41
C ILE A 269 3.23 -1.78 65.72
N VAL A 270 2.13 -2.55 65.64
CA VAL A 270 1.45 -3.07 66.83
C VAL A 270 2.36 -4.03 67.61
N GLY A 271 3.09 -4.92 66.93
CA GLY A 271 4.06 -5.81 67.56
C GLY A 271 5.20 -5.08 68.26
N LEU A 272 5.76 -4.04 67.63
CA LEU A 272 6.80 -3.20 68.24
C LEU A 272 6.27 -2.43 69.46
N LEU A 273 5.05 -1.87 69.38
CA LEU A 273 4.42 -1.20 70.52
C LEU A 273 4.17 -2.18 71.68
N PHE A 274 3.70 -3.40 71.39
CA PHE A 274 3.54 -4.46 72.40
C PHE A 274 4.88 -4.83 73.05
N LEU A 275 5.96 -4.98 72.28
CA LEU A 275 7.30 -5.28 72.82
C LEU A 275 7.85 -4.14 73.69
N VAL A 276 7.63 -2.88 73.29
CA VAL A 276 8.02 -1.72 74.11
C VAL A 276 7.20 -1.67 75.40
N PHE A 277 5.89 -1.93 75.32
CA PHE A 277 5.03 -2.01 76.49
C PHE A 277 5.45 -3.15 77.41
N TRP A 278 5.76 -4.33 76.87
CA TRP A 278 6.23 -5.48 77.62
C TRP A 278 7.58 -5.21 78.29
N LYS A 279 8.53 -4.57 77.59
CA LYS A 279 9.80 -4.13 78.20
C LYS A 279 9.59 -3.12 79.32
N LYS A 280 8.68 -2.15 79.16
CA LYS A 280 8.33 -1.20 80.23
C LYS A 280 7.68 -1.92 81.42
N TRP A 281 6.81 -2.90 81.16
CA TRP A 281 6.14 -3.67 82.20
C TRP A 281 7.08 -4.62 82.94
N CYS A 282 8.04 -5.25 82.25
CA CYS A 282 9.10 -6.04 82.87
C CYS A 282 10.03 -5.18 83.75
N LYS A 283 10.39 -3.97 83.32
CA LYS A 283 11.16 -3.04 84.18
C LYS A 283 10.39 -2.64 85.45
N SER A 284 9.06 -2.48 85.36
CA SER A 284 8.23 -2.11 86.51
C SER A 284 8.11 -3.21 87.57
N LYS A 285 8.30 -4.49 87.22
CA LYS A 285 8.24 -5.61 88.20
C LYS A 285 9.60 -5.91 88.87
N TYR A 286 10.72 -5.43 88.33
CA TYR A 286 12.06 -5.62 88.93
C TYR A 286 12.43 -4.56 89.99
N THR A 287 11.70 -3.46 90.10
CA THR A 287 11.98 -2.39 91.08
C THR A 287 11.20 -2.55 92.40
N VAL A 288 10.17 -3.41 92.46
CA VAL A 288 9.32 -3.60 93.65
C VAL A 288 9.82 -4.74 94.57
N GLN A 289 10.79 -5.56 94.14
CA GLN A 289 11.24 -6.75 94.90
C GLN A 289 12.66 -6.64 95.48
N LYS A 290 13.32 -5.48 95.40
CA LYS A 290 14.70 -5.27 95.92
C LYS A 290 14.75 -4.66 97.33
N VAL A 291 13.62 -4.54 98.02
CA VAL A 291 13.51 -4.11 99.43
C VAL A 291 12.83 -5.22 100.24
N ASN A 292 13.55 -6.32 100.46
CA ASN A 292 13.38 -7.27 101.58
C ASN A 292 14.26 -8.50 101.34
N ARG A 293 15.52 -8.43 101.79
CA ARG A 293 16.35 -9.62 102.01
C ARG A 293 16.64 -9.70 103.50
N ILE A 294 15.92 -10.59 104.19
CA ILE A 294 16.29 -11.08 105.50
C ILE A 294 17.38 -12.14 105.29
N THR A 295 18.52 -11.94 105.93
CA THR A 295 19.64 -12.87 106.00
C THR A 295 19.35 -13.92 107.06
N VAL A 296 19.38 -15.21 106.71
CA VAL A 296 19.58 -16.30 107.66
C VAL A 296 20.61 -17.26 107.09
N TYR A 297 21.57 -17.60 107.93
CA TYR A 297 22.77 -18.36 107.62
C TYR A 297 22.54 -19.88 107.73
N PHE A 298 23.50 -20.60 107.13
CA PHE A 298 24.23 -21.74 107.69
C PHE A 298 23.99 -23.17 107.17
N PHE A 299 25.17 -23.79 106.97
CA PHE A 299 25.61 -25.18 107.02
C PHE A 299 25.41 -26.11 105.82
N SER A 300 26.55 -26.38 105.19
CA SER A 300 26.89 -27.55 104.40
C SER A 300 26.91 -28.81 105.25
N THR A 301 26.37 -29.89 104.71
CA THR A 301 26.93 -31.23 104.86
C THR A 301 26.67 -31.96 103.54
N GLU A 302 27.74 -32.21 102.82
CA GLU A 302 27.86 -33.34 101.90
C GLU A 302 27.71 -34.64 102.68
N TYR A 303 27.37 -35.70 101.91
CA TYR A 303 27.62 -37.13 102.12
C TYR A 303 26.37 -38.03 102.23
N TRP A 304 26.34 -39.27 101.71
CA TRP A 304 27.32 -40.17 101.08
C TRP A 304 26.60 -41.06 100.03
N ASP A 305 27.42 -41.62 99.12
CA ASP A 305 27.28 -42.88 98.34
C ASP A 305 26.23 -43.03 97.23
#